data_AF-A0A811K9Y4-F1
#
_entry.id   AF-A0A811K9Y4-F1
#
_cell.length_a   1.000
_cell.length_b   1.000
_cell.length_c   1.000
_cell.angle_alpha   90.00
_cell.angle_beta   90.00
_cell.angle_gamma   90.00
#
_symmetry.space_group_name_H-M   'P 1'
#
loop_
_entity.id
_entity.type
_entity.pdbx_description
1 polymer ?
#
loop_
_entity_poly.entity_id
_entity_poly.type
_entity_poly.pdbx_seq_one_letter_code
_entity_poly.pdbx_strand_id
1 'polypeptide(L)'
;MAIPCAAPPPIHGFRVVAAGERFARVQWGHRKPWQTYQPFHYEIDWWSRDTRTNFLPTRLVLQAPTRSAILSNLDSKSNYSARILARSECGAAGMPIELNFATKSQEIHSAITRVMPHEVILITVVLLIWLGILYHFFKKYEKMTFVNPNRAFQEKQYEKVSGGHRDR
;
A
#
# COMPACT_ATOMS: atom_id res chain seq x y z
N MET A 1 -39.60 -36.84 19.23
CA MET A 1 -38.39 -37.02 20.07
C MET A 1 -37.67 -35.68 20.13
N ALA A 2 -37.17 -35.26 21.28
CA ALA A 2 -36.31 -34.07 21.35
C ALA A 2 -34.90 -34.46 20.88
N ILE A 3 -34.37 -33.77 19.88
CA ILE A 3 -32.96 -33.92 19.48
C ILE A 3 -32.12 -33.29 20.59
N PRO A 4 -31.16 -33.99 21.21
CA PRO A 4 -30.37 -33.44 22.29
C PRO A 4 -29.53 -32.27 21.78
N CYS A 5 -29.60 -31.12 22.45
CA CYS A 5 -28.93 -29.90 22.04
C CYS A 5 -27.41 -30.00 22.24
N ALA A 6 -26.71 -30.52 21.23
CA ALA A 6 -25.26 -30.67 21.24
C ALA A 6 -24.56 -29.31 21.07
N ALA A 7 -23.59 -29.04 21.95
CA ALA A 7 -22.67 -27.91 21.80
C ALA A 7 -21.79 -28.10 20.54
N PRO A 8 -21.53 -27.04 19.77
CA PRO A 8 -20.56 -27.06 18.68
C PRO A 8 -19.18 -27.57 19.09
N PRO A 9 -18.47 -28.31 18.21
CA PRO A 9 -17.08 -28.71 18.46
C PRO A 9 -16.14 -27.51 18.63
N PRO A 10 -14.92 -27.69 19.17
CA PRO A 10 -13.93 -26.62 19.25
C PRO A 10 -13.53 -26.10 17.86
N ILE A 11 -13.54 -24.78 17.67
CA ILE A 11 -13.03 -24.12 16.46
C ILE A 11 -11.52 -24.42 16.31
N HIS A 12 -10.94 -24.33 15.10
CA HIS A 12 -9.50 -24.54 14.93
C HIS A 12 -8.81 -23.43 14.13
N GLY A 13 -7.57 -23.10 14.52
CA GLY A 13 -6.72 -22.18 13.76
C GLY A 13 -7.28 -20.76 13.60
N PHE A 14 -8.04 -20.29 14.59
CA PHE A 14 -8.47 -18.89 14.70
C PHE A 14 -7.24 -17.99 14.76
N ARG A 15 -7.11 -17.09 13.79
CA ARG A 15 -5.93 -16.22 13.63
C ARG A 15 -6.29 -14.90 12.97
N VAL A 16 -5.46 -13.88 13.19
CA VAL A 16 -5.41 -12.69 12.33
C VAL A 16 -4.68 -13.06 11.04
N VAL A 17 -5.22 -12.64 9.89
CA VAL A 17 -4.61 -12.82 8.56
C VAL A 17 -4.08 -11.48 8.02
N ALA A 18 -4.70 -10.37 8.40
CA ALA A 18 -4.17 -9.02 8.15
C ALA A 18 -4.62 -8.07 9.27
N ALA A 19 -3.73 -7.17 9.70
CA ALA A 19 -4.05 -6.05 10.58
C ALA A 19 -3.63 -4.74 9.89
N GLY A 20 -4.55 -3.78 9.85
CA GLY A 20 -4.30 -2.40 9.48
C GLY A 20 -4.28 -1.50 10.71
N GLU A 21 -4.51 -0.20 10.50
CA GLU A 21 -4.58 0.79 11.58
C GLU A 21 -5.87 0.68 12.40
N ARG A 22 -7.03 0.57 11.75
CA ARG A 22 -8.35 0.57 12.40
C ARG A 22 -9.18 -0.69 12.15
N PHE A 23 -8.55 -1.74 11.65
CA PHE A 23 -9.20 -3.02 11.37
C PHE A 23 -8.26 -4.21 11.51
N ALA A 24 -8.84 -5.39 11.76
CA ALA A 24 -8.16 -6.68 11.66
C ALA A 24 -9.05 -7.71 10.96
N ARG A 25 -8.52 -8.38 9.93
CA ARG A 25 -9.18 -9.51 9.26
C ARG A 25 -8.80 -10.80 9.98
N VAL A 26 -9.78 -11.47 10.58
CA VAL A 26 -9.62 -12.77 11.24
C VAL A 26 -10.16 -13.91 10.37
N GLN A 27 -9.61 -15.10 10.53
CA GLN A 27 -10.01 -16.33 9.84
C GLN A 27 -9.98 -17.51 10.81
N TRP A 28 -10.90 -18.46 10.65
CA TRP A 28 -10.92 -19.72 11.39
C TRP A 28 -11.21 -20.91 10.46
N GLY A 29 -10.74 -22.08 10.86
CA GLY A 29 -10.88 -23.34 10.15
C GLY A 29 -11.61 -24.40 10.97
N HIS A 30 -12.11 -25.40 10.28
CA HIS A 30 -12.84 -26.53 10.84
C HIS A 30 -12.02 -27.80 10.57
N ARG A 31 -11.74 -28.59 11.62
CA ARG A 31 -11.15 -29.94 11.52
C ARG A 31 -12.15 -30.96 12.06
N LYS A 32 -11.91 -32.28 11.92
CA LYS A 32 -12.76 -33.29 12.56
C LYS A 32 -12.93 -32.97 14.05
N PRO A 33 -14.15 -33.00 14.63
CA PRO A 33 -15.36 -33.63 14.09
C PRO A 33 -16.30 -32.73 13.25
N TRP A 34 -15.95 -31.48 12.93
CA TRP A 34 -16.82 -30.52 12.19
C TRP A 34 -17.30 -30.96 10.79
N GLN A 35 -16.90 -32.12 10.26
CA GLN A 35 -17.34 -32.59 8.95
C GLN A 35 -18.82 -33.00 8.91
N THR A 36 -19.41 -33.32 10.07
CA THR A 36 -20.83 -33.68 10.22
C THR A 36 -21.62 -32.67 11.05
N TYR A 37 -21.06 -31.49 11.32
CA TYR A 37 -21.68 -30.47 12.16
C TYR A 37 -21.59 -29.09 11.50
N GLN A 38 -22.74 -28.46 11.28
CA GLN A 38 -22.83 -27.06 10.89
C GLN A 38 -23.36 -26.25 12.08
N PRO A 39 -22.68 -25.18 12.51
CA PRO A 39 -23.23 -24.28 13.53
C PRO A 39 -24.26 -23.36 12.89
N PHE A 40 -25.12 -22.77 13.72
CA PHE A 40 -26.08 -21.75 13.29
C PHE A 40 -25.34 -20.43 13.02
N HIS A 41 -24.69 -19.89 14.05
CA HIS A 41 -23.89 -18.67 13.95
C HIS A 41 -22.61 -18.73 14.80
N TYR A 42 -21.76 -17.72 14.62
CA TYR A 42 -20.58 -17.43 15.44
C TYR A 42 -20.77 -16.09 16.15
N GLU A 43 -20.29 -16.03 17.39
CA GLU A 43 -20.12 -14.78 18.14
C GLU A 43 -18.62 -14.49 18.20
N ILE A 44 -18.21 -13.30 17.73
CA ILE A 44 -16.84 -12.78 17.90
C ILE A 44 -16.91 -11.56 18.80
N ASP A 45 -16.27 -11.65 19.96
CA ASP A 45 -16.08 -10.52 20.90
C ASP A 45 -14.66 -9.97 20.74
N TRP A 46 -14.45 -8.66 20.78
CA TRP A 46 -13.11 -8.07 20.89
C TRP A 46 -13.07 -6.84 21.79
N TRP A 47 -11.95 -6.66 22.48
CA TRP A 47 -11.73 -5.58 23.44
C TRP A 47 -10.27 -5.13 23.43
N SER A 48 -10.06 -3.86 23.78
CA SER A 48 -8.70 -3.32 23.99
C SER A 48 -8.10 -3.92 25.26
N ARG A 49 -6.80 -4.21 25.22
CA ARG A 49 -5.97 -4.55 26.39
C ARG A 49 -5.26 -3.33 26.98
N ASP A 50 -5.29 -2.19 26.30
CA ASP A 50 -4.66 -0.97 26.78
C ASP A 50 -5.52 -0.32 27.87
N THR A 51 -5.00 -0.25 29.10
CA THR A 51 -5.73 0.12 30.33
C THR A 51 -6.30 1.55 30.36
N ARG A 52 -6.01 2.36 29.35
CA ARG A 52 -6.58 3.71 29.16
C ARG A 52 -7.94 3.68 28.46
N THR A 53 -8.26 2.57 27.78
CA THR A 53 -9.48 2.39 26.99
C THR A 53 -10.35 1.29 27.62
N ASN A 54 -11.12 1.64 28.65
CA ASN A 54 -12.14 0.77 29.25
C ASN A 54 -13.36 0.63 28.31
N PHE A 55 -13.15 0.07 27.11
CA PHE A 55 -14.22 -0.27 26.19
C PHE A 55 -14.85 -1.61 26.58
N LEU A 56 -16.18 -1.64 26.61
CA LEU A 56 -16.94 -2.88 26.65
C LEU A 56 -16.59 -3.74 25.42
N PRO A 57 -16.58 -5.08 25.52
CA PRO A 57 -16.27 -5.94 24.39
C PRO A 57 -17.30 -5.75 23.27
N THR A 58 -16.81 -5.33 22.10
CA THR A 58 -17.65 -5.20 20.90
C THR A 58 -17.93 -6.58 20.35
N ARG A 59 -19.19 -6.85 19.99
CA ARG A 59 -19.65 -8.15 19.47
C ARG A 59 -20.06 -8.06 18.01
N LEU A 60 -19.61 -9.04 17.23
CA LEU A 60 -20.07 -9.31 15.87
C LEU A 60 -20.69 -10.71 15.82
N VAL A 61 -21.90 -10.81 15.27
CA VAL A 61 -22.62 -12.07 15.05
C VAL A 61 -22.58 -12.41 13.56
N LEU A 62 -22.18 -13.63 13.20
CA LEU A 62 -22.01 -14.07 11.82
C LEU A 62 -22.71 -15.39 11.57
N GLN A 63 -23.61 -15.42 10.59
CA GLN A 63 -24.27 -16.65 10.14
C GLN A 63 -23.25 -17.59 9.47
N ALA A 64 -23.45 -18.90 9.65
CA ALA A 64 -22.73 -19.91 8.90
C ALA A 64 -23.03 -19.81 7.37
N PRO A 65 -22.12 -20.23 6.47
CA PRO A 65 -20.97 -21.11 6.71
C PRO A 65 -19.61 -20.46 7.00
N THR A 66 -19.43 -19.15 6.81
CA THR A 66 -18.24 -18.32 7.13
C THR A 66 -17.59 -18.68 8.49
N ARG A 67 -16.28 -18.87 8.77
CA ARG A 67 -14.94 -18.82 8.12
C ARG A 67 -14.06 -17.55 8.22
N SER A 68 -14.56 -16.33 8.03
CA SER A 68 -13.72 -15.11 8.12
C SER A 68 -14.52 -13.86 8.48
N ALA A 69 -13.87 -12.90 9.15
CA ALA A 69 -14.48 -11.63 9.56
C ALA A 69 -13.51 -10.47 9.44
N ILE A 70 -14.03 -9.24 9.42
CA ILE A 70 -13.26 -8.01 9.61
C ILE A 70 -13.76 -7.35 10.89
N LEU A 71 -12.87 -7.25 11.88
CA LEU A 71 -13.09 -6.44 13.07
C LEU A 71 -12.76 -5.00 12.67
N SER A 72 -13.71 -4.08 12.86
CA SER A 72 -13.58 -2.66 12.50
C SER A 72 -13.62 -1.76 13.75
N ASN A 73 -13.45 -0.46 13.55
CA ASN A 73 -13.49 0.56 14.60
C ASN A 73 -12.47 0.28 15.72
N LEU A 74 -11.28 -0.20 15.33
CA LEU A 74 -10.14 -0.36 16.23
C LEU A 74 -9.35 0.96 16.32
N ASP A 75 -8.73 1.20 17.46
CA ASP A 75 -7.73 2.24 17.67
C ASP A 75 -6.40 1.84 17.03
N SER A 76 -5.68 2.82 16.48
CA SER A 76 -4.39 2.62 15.83
C SER A 76 -3.25 2.48 16.84
N LYS A 77 -2.32 1.54 16.59
CA LYS A 77 -1.16 1.24 17.46
C LYS A 77 -1.59 0.77 18.88
N SER A 78 -2.69 0.03 18.96
CA SER A 78 -3.27 -0.47 20.21
C SER A 78 -3.33 -1.99 20.28
N ASN A 79 -3.28 -2.52 21.50
CA ASN A 79 -3.32 -3.96 21.77
C ASN A 79 -4.75 -4.44 21.95
N TYR A 80 -5.12 -5.51 21.24
CA TYR A 80 -6.45 -6.11 21.32
C TYR A 80 -6.39 -7.59 21.68
N SER A 81 -7.47 -8.07 22.29
CA SER A 81 -7.83 -9.49 22.34
C SER A 81 -9.12 -9.68 21.56
N ALA A 82 -9.25 -10.85 20.92
CA ALA A 82 -10.50 -11.28 20.30
C ALA A 82 -10.81 -12.73 20.68
N ARG A 83 -12.09 -13.01 20.93
CA ARG A 83 -12.62 -14.32 21.27
C ARG A 83 -13.66 -14.72 20.24
N ILE A 84 -13.59 -15.94 19.71
CA ILE A 84 -14.64 -16.54 18.89
C ILE A 84 -15.28 -17.72 19.62
N LEU A 85 -16.60 -17.85 19.50
CA LEU A 85 -17.34 -19.08 19.81
C LEU A 85 -18.35 -19.37 18.69
N ALA A 86 -18.83 -20.60 18.63
CA ALA A 86 -19.92 -21.01 17.76
C ALA A 86 -21.17 -21.35 18.58
N ARG A 87 -22.34 -21.31 17.94
CA ARG A 87 -23.64 -21.72 18.51
C ARG A 87 -24.31 -22.83 17.70
N SER A 88 -25.04 -23.71 18.38
CA SER A 88 -26.07 -24.54 17.77
C SER A 88 -27.34 -23.74 17.51
N GLU A 89 -28.26 -24.28 16.70
CA GLU A 89 -29.60 -23.69 16.45
C GLU A 89 -30.40 -23.54 17.75
N CYS A 90 -30.20 -24.47 18.70
CA CYS A 90 -30.78 -24.46 20.03
C CYS A 90 -29.96 -23.64 21.06
N GLY A 91 -29.01 -22.81 20.62
CA GLY A 91 -28.32 -21.80 21.44
C GLY A 91 -27.16 -22.29 22.31
N ALA A 92 -26.87 -23.60 22.36
CA ALA A 92 -25.71 -24.13 23.08
C ALA A 92 -24.41 -23.60 22.47
N ALA A 93 -23.51 -23.10 23.32
CA ALA A 93 -22.20 -22.59 22.92
C ALA A 93 -21.16 -23.71 22.84
N GLY A 94 -20.33 -23.68 21.80
CA GLY A 94 -19.08 -24.44 21.77
C GLY A 94 -18.02 -23.79 22.66
N MET A 95 -16.88 -24.46 22.85
CA MET A 95 -15.77 -23.86 23.62
C MET A 95 -15.24 -22.59 22.92
N PRO A 96 -15.10 -21.47 23.65
CA PRO A 96 -14.52 -20.25 23.09
C PRO A 96 -13.03 -20.40 22.84
N ILE A 97 -12.51 -19.65 21.85
CA ILE A 97 -11.07 -19.58 21.54
C ILE A 97 -10.65 -18.12 21.42
N GLU A 98 -9.58 -17.77 22.11
CA GLU A 98 -9.06 -16.41 22.18
C GLU A 98 -7.76 -16.27 21.39
N LEU A 99 -7.54 -15.08 20.82
CA LEU A 99 -6.27 -14.66 20.25
C LEU A 99 -5.91 -13.25 20.70
N ASN A 100 -4.61 -12.94 20.65
CA ASN A 100 -4.06 -11.64 20.98
C ASN A 100 -3.40 -11.04 19.74
N PHE A 101 -3.65 -9.75 19.49
CA PHE A 101 -3.07 -9.01 18.36
C PHE A 101 -2.87 -7.54 18.69
N ALA A 102 -2.30 -6.79 17.75
CA ALA A 102 -2.20 -5.33 17.80
C ALA A 102 -2.53 -4.75 16.42
N THR A 103 -3.03 -3.52 16.39
CA THR A 103 -3.18 -2.74 15.16
C THR A 103 -1.85 -2.10 14.74
N LYS A 104 -1.69 -1.84 13.44
CA LYS A 104 -0.50 -1.16 12.92
C LYS A 104 -0.52 0.33 13.24
N SER A 105 0.68 0.93 13.28
CA SER A 105 0.84 2.37 13.11
C SER A 105 0.56 2.75 11.65
N GLN A 106 0.10 3.98 11.41
CA GLN A 106 0.00 4.53 10.06
C GLN A 106 1.40 4.91 9.54
N GLU A 107 2.17 3.91 9.12
CA GLU A 107 3.44 4.11 8.43
C GLU A 107 3.21 4.50 6.97
N ILE A 108 2.69 5.72 6.77
CA ILE A 108 2.93 6.42 5.50
C ILE A 108 4.44 6.52 5.37
N HIS A 109 5.02 5.93 4.32
CA HIS A 109 6.45 6.02 4.05
C HIS A 109 6.86 7.49 3.98
N SER A 110 7.47 7.98 5.06
CA SER A 110 7.68 9.41 5.29
C SER A 110 8.88 9.97 4.50
N ALA A 111 9.30 9.25 3.46
CA ALA A 111 10.16 9.74 2.40
C ALA A 111 9.47 10.84 1.55
N ILE A 112 8.13 10.81 1.45
CA ILE A 112 7.35 11.81 0.68
C ILE A 112 7.03 13.04 1.54
N THR A 113 6.85 12.88 2.85
CA THR A 113 6.39 13.95 3.77
C THR A 113 7.50 14.64 4.57
N ARG A 114 8.77 14.28 4.37
CA ARG A 114 9.94 14.92 5.02
C ARG A 114 10.86 15.71 4.11
N VAL A 115 10.52 15.89 2.82
CA VAL A 115 11.24 16.83 1.97
C VAL A 115 11.03 18.23 2.56
N MET A 116 12.05 18.80 3.20
CA MET A 116 11.96 20.13 3.79
C MET A 116 11.80 21.17 2.67
N PRO A 117 11.06 22.27 2.88
CA PRO A 117 10.78 23.23 1.80
C PRO A 117 12.05 23.84 1.19
N HIS A 118 13.16 23.89 1.92
CA HIS A 118 14.46 24.31 1.38
C HIS A 118 15.09 23.28 0.42
N GLU A 119 14.83 21.99 0.59
CA GLU A 119 15.30 20.93 -0.33
C GLU A 119 14.55 21.00 -1.67
N VAL A 120 13.24 21.26 -1.63
CA VAL A 120 12.42 21.52 -2.84
C VAL A 120 12.97 22.73 -3.62
N ILE A 121 13.28 23.82 -2.91
CA ILE A 121 13.89 25.03 -3.50
C ILE A 121 15.26 24.69 -4.11
N LEU A 122 16.11 23.92 -3.41
CA LEU A 122 17.43 23.53 -3.91
C LEU A 122 17.34 22.71 -5.20
N ILE A 123 16.43 21.72 -5.25
CA ILE A 123 16.16 20.91 -6.45
C ILE A 123 15.68 21.79 -7.61
N THR A 124 14.77 22.74 -7.33
CA THR A 124 14.25 23.67 -8.35
C THR A 124 15.35 24.58 -8.89
N VAL A 125 16.21 25.12 -8.03
CA VAL A 125 17.35 25.96 -8.44
C VAL A 125 18.35 25.17 -9.29
N VAL A 126 18.68 23.93 -8.91
CA VAL A 126 19.56 23.05 -9.70
C VAL A 126 18.97 22.75 -11.07
N LEU A 127 17.66 22.47 -11.16
CA LEU A 127 16.97 22.28 -12.45
C LEU A 127 17.00 23.53 -13.34
N LEU A 128 16.79 24.72 -12.77
CA LEU A 128 16.88 25.99 -13.50
C LEU A 128 18.31 26.27 -14.01
N ILE A 129 19.34 25.94 -13.22
CA ILE A 129 20.75 26.03 -13.65
C ILE A 129 21.02 25.07 -14.81
N TRP A 130 20.56 23.81 -14.74
CA TRP A 130 20.70 22.84 -15.83
C TRP A 130 19.98 23.30 -17.11
N LEU A 131 18.77 23.85 -17.00
CA LEU A 131 18.04 24.41 -18.14
C LEU A 131 18.78 25.62 -18.75
N GLY A 132 19.36 26.50 -17.93
CA GLY A 132 20.18 27.63 -18.39
C GLY A 132 21.46 27.17 -19.11
N ILE A 133 22.13 26.14 -18.59
CA ILE A 133 23.31 25.53 -19.23
C ILE A 133 22.92 24.89 -20.57
N LEU A 134 21.85 24.09 -20.62
CA LEU A 134 21.34 23.48 -21.84
C LEU A 134 20.98 24.53 -22.89
N TYR A 135 20.22 25.55 -22.51
CA TYR A 135 19.85 26.67 -23.41
C TYR A 135 21.09 27.40 -23.94
N HIS A 136 22.09 27.67 -23.09
CA HIS A 136 23.36 28.26 -23.53
C HIS A 136 24.11 27.36 -24.52
N PHE A 137 24.16 26.04 -24.29
CA PHE A 137 24.76 25.10 -25.24
C PHE A 137 24.02 25.07 -26.57
N PHE A 138 22.68 24.95 -26.58
CA PHE A 138 21.89 24.99 -27.82
C PHE A 138 22.12 26.30 -28.60
N LYS A 139 22.08 27.46 -27.93
CA LYS A 139 22.32 28.77 -28.53
C LYS A 139 23.76 28.95 -29.05
N LYS A 140 24.74 28.26 -28.44
CA LYS A 140 26.12 28.23 -28.93
C LYS A 140 26.27 27.32 -30.15
N TYR A 141 25.62 26.15 -30.16
CA TYR A 141 25.60 25.24 -31.31
C TYR A 141 24.88 25.84 -32.52
N GLU A 142 23.76 26.53 -32.31
CA GLU A 142 23.05 27.28 -33.36
C GLU A 142 23.98 28.31 -34.04
N LYS A 143 24.76 29.06 -33.26
CA LYS A 143 25.80 29.97 -33.79
C LYS A 143 26.95 29.27 -34.52
N MET A 144 27.13 27.96 -34.36
CA MET A 144 28.16 27.17 -35.04
C MET A 144 27.62 26.45 -36.28
N THR A 145 26.34 26.05 -36.30
CA THR A 145 25.72 25.38 -37.46
C THR A 145 25.25 26.34 -38.55
N PHE A 146 25.02 27.63 -38.23
CA PHE A 146 24.71 28.66 -39.24
C PHE A 146 25.93 29.19 -40.03
N VAL A 147 27.11 28.56 -39.93
CA VAL A 147 28.18 28.74 -40.93
C VAL A 147 27.78 28.02 -42.22
N ASN A 148 26.98 28.71 -43.02
CA ASN A 148 26.44 28.24 -44.30
C ASN A 148 27.55 27.67 -45.22
N PRO A 149 27.52 26.36 -45.59
CA PRO A 149 28.58 25.73 -46.37
C PRO A 149 28.74 26.36 -47.77
N ASN A 150 27.73 27.07 -48.28
CA ASN A 150 27.78 27.72 -49.58
C ASN A 150 28.78 28.90 -49.64
N ARG A 151 29.19 29.49 -48.49
CA ARG A 151 30.25 30.52 -48.50
C ARG A 151 31.61 29.96 -48.89
N ALA A 152 31.98 28.80 -48.33
CA ALA A 152 33.27 28.15 -48.60
C ALA A 152 33.41 27.63 -50.06
N PHE A 153 32.29 27.55 -50.80
CA PHE A 153 32.28 27.18 -52.21
C PHE A 153 32.35 28.36 -53.19
N GLN A 154 31.97 29.58 -52.80
CA GLN A 154 32.04 30.74 -53.71
C GLN A 154 33.45 31.34 -53.83
N GLU A 155 34.22 31.45 -52.74
CA GLU A 155 35.58 32.02 -52.82
C GLU A 155 36.48 31.23 -53.78
N LYS A 156 36.34 29.89 -53.82
CA LYS A 156 37.11 29.00 -54.71
C LYS A 156 36.70 29.05 -56.19
N GLN A 157 35.62 29.74 -56.56
CA GLN A 157 35.25 29.94 -57.97
C GLN A 157 35.97 31.15 -58.59
N TYR A 158 36.11 32.26 -57.86
CA TYR A 158 36.65 33.50 -58.41
C TYR A 158 38.18 33.49 -58.55
N GLU A 159 38.89 32.84 -57.63
CA GLU A 159 40.36 32.78 -57.64
C GLU A 159 40.92 31.99 -58.85
N LYS A 160 40.08 31.21 -59.55
CA LYS A 160 40.52 30.28 -60.61
C LYS A 160 40.36 30.79 -62.05
N VAL A 161 39.91 32.03 -62.25
CA VAL A 161 39.60 32.60 -63.59
C VAL A 161 40.61 33.66 -64.04
N SER A 162 41.31 34.34 -63.12
CA SER A 162 42.22 35.45 -63.45
C SER A 162 43.70 35.05 -63.62
N GLY A 163 43.98 33.77 -63.84
CA GLY A 163 45.32 33.17 -63.63
C GLY A 163 45.93 32.43 -64.83
N GLY A 164 45.72 32.87 -66.07
CA GLY A 164 46.47 32.30 -67.20
C GLY A 164 45.90 32.48 -68.61
N HIS A 165 46.22 33.62 -69.24
CA HIS A 165 46.49 33.61 -70.68
C HIS A 165 47.71 34.48 -70.97
N ARG A 166 48.61 34.00 -71.82
CA ARG A 166 49.87 34.63 -72.21
C ARG A 166 49.88 34.80 -73.73
N ASP A 167 50.91 35.43 -74.24
CA ASP A 167 51.36 35.41 -75.64
C ASP A 167 50.59 36.31 -76.62
N ARG A 168 50.92 37.61 -76.58
CA ARG A 168 51.61 38.26 -77.71
C ARG A 168 52.48 39.42 -77.24
#